data_AF-A0A6A5RSG8-F1
#
_entry.id   AF-A0A6A5RSG8-F1
#
_cell.length_a   1.000
_cell.length_b   1.000
_cell.length_c   1.000
_cell.angle_alpha   90.00
_cell.angle_beta   90.00
_cell.angle_gamma   90.00
#
_symmetry.space_group_name_H-M   'P 1'
#
loop_
_entity.id
_entity.type
_entity.pdbx_description
1 polymer ?
#
loop_
_entity_poly.entity_id
_entity_poly.type
_entity_poly.pdbx_seq_one_letter_code
_entity_poly.pdbx_strand_id
1 'polypeptide(L)'
;MPLEEALAELNTLGPTEDFSYRKLAEKHSCCHTTLIRRHKGKCASRKAKAEHQMVLHPRNEVEVVQYIKSLTERHLMPTRKILVRIIKSLCKWEPSDRWVTRFLHRYPDDLLTAWSAPMEKQRHDAASYDSFRSYFDLLHSTIKQHSIQPENTYNMDEKGFMIRVMSKGVRIFNKQLFRLQKYKLASHDSNRK
;
A
#
# COMPACT_ATOMS: atom_id res chain seq x y z
N MET A 1 -27.25 -18.31 -18.17
CA MET A 1 -26.45 -17.39 -19.02
C MET A 1 -26.42 -17.98 -20.43
N PRO A 2 -27.24 -17.50 -21.36
CA PRO A 2 -27.54 -18.25 -22.58
C PRO A 2 -26.32 -18.41 -23.52
N LEU A 3 -25.39 -17.44 -23.53
CA LEU A 3 -24.19 -17.49 -24.37
C LEU A 3 -23.10 -18.45 -23.85
N GLU A 4 -22.89 -18.52 -22.54
CA GLU A 4 -21.83 -19.36 -21.96
C GLU A 4 -22.24 -20.85 -21.96
N GLU A 5 -23.54 -21.13 -21.80
CA GLU A 5 -24.12 -22.48 -21.98
C GLU A 5 -23.97 -22.98 -23.43
N ALA A 6 -24.22 -22.10 -24.41
CA ALA A 6 -23.99 -22.42 -25.82
C ALA A 6 -22.52 -22.70 -26.15
N LEU A 7 -21.57 -21.99 -25.53
CA LEU A 7 -20.14 -22.25 -25.70
C LEU A 7 -19.70 -23.55 -25.03
N ALA A 8 -20.26 -23.89 -23.87
CA ALA A 8 -19.98 -25.14 -23.19
C ALA A 8 -20.40 -26.34 -24.05
N GLU A 9 -21.62 -26.31 -24.60
CA GLU A 9 -22.09 -27.34 -25.55
C GLU A 9 -21.21 -27.40 -26.80
N LEU A 10 -20.80 -26.25 -27.33
CA LEU A 10 -19.92 -26.19 -28.49
C LEU A 10 -18.54 -26.80 -28.24
N ASN A 11 -17.98 -26.61 -27.05
CA ASN A 11 -16.68 -27.18 -26.67
C ASN A 11 -16.73 -28.69 -26.41
N THR A 12 -17.93 -29.27 -26.23
CA THR A 12 -18.11 -30.74 -26.11
C THR A 12 -18.20 -31.44 -27.45
N LEU A 13 -18.54 -30.72 -28.53
CA LEU A 13 -18.58 -31.24 -29.89
C LEU A 13 -17.13 -31.36 -30.39
N GLY A 14 -16.70 -32.57 -30.73
CA GLY A 14 -15.36 -32.83 -31.26
C GLY A 14 -15.14 -32.20 -32.64
N PRO A 15 -13.89 -32.15 -33.15
CA PRO A 15 -13.57 -31.56 -34.46
C PRO A 15 -14.23 -32.26 -35.67
N THR A 16 -14.88 -33.40 -35.45
CA THR A 16 -15.49 -34.27 -36.46
C THR A 16 -17.01 -34.13 -36.60
N GLU A 17 -17.68 -33.35 -35.74
CA GLU A 17 -19.13 -33.16 -35.82
C GLU A 17 -19.46 -31.87 -36.57
N ASP A 18 -20.20 -32.00 -37.68
CA ASP A 18 -20.74 -30.85 -38.40
C ASP A 18 -21.85 -30.18 -37.58
N PHE A 19 -21.52 -29.05 -36.96
CA PHE A 19 -22.47 -28.27 -36.18
C PHE A 19 -22.87 -26.98 -36.90
N SER A 20 -24.13 -26.57 -36.71
CA SER A 20 -24.61 -25.27 -37.16
C SER A 20 -24.68 -24.30 -35.99
N TYR A 21 -23.87 -23.25 -36.04
CA TYR A 21 -23.94 -22.16 -35.08
C TYR A 21 -25.35 -21.58 -34.94
N ARG A 22 -26.15 -21.54 -36.02
CA ARG A 22 -27.49 -20.93 -36.03
C ARG A 22 -28.49 -21.76 -35.23
N LYS A 23 -28.47 -23.08 -35.40
CA LYS A 23 -29.28 -24.03 -34.62
C LYS A 23 -28.92 -23.98 -33.13
N LEU A 24 -27.62 -23.92 -32.84
CA LEU A 24 -27.12 -23.83 -31.46
C LEU A 24 -27.51 -22.50 -30.82
N ALA A 25 -27.43 -21.40 -31.56
CA ALA A 25 -27.83 -20.09 -31.09
C ALA A 25 -29.34 -19.98 -30.82
N GLU A 26 -30.18 -20.59 -31.65
CA GLU A 26 -31.63 -20.70 -31.45
C GLU A 26 -31.97 -21.56 -30.22
N LYS A 27 -31.33 -22.73 -30.07
CA LYS A 27 -31.48 -23.61 -28.89
C LYS A 27 -31.22 -22.88 -27.58
N HIS A 28 -30.16 -22.07 -27.56
CA HIS A 28 -29.73 -21.32 -26.38
C HIS A 28 -30.27 -19.89 -26.35
N SER A 29 -31.20 -19.51 -27.23
CA SER A 29 -31.77 -18.16 -27.29
C SER A 29 -30.70 -17.04 -27.23
N CYS A 30 -29.59 -17.22 -27.94
CA CYS A 30 -28.47 -16.28 -27.96
C CYS A 30 -28.21 -15.72 -29.36
N CYS A 31 -27.51 -14.58 -29.44
CA CYS A 31 -27.19 -13.99 -30.74
C CYS A 31 -26.09 -14.81 -31.44
N HIS A 32 -26.44 -15.43 -32.57
CA HIS A 32 -25.57 -16.25 -33.41
C HIS A 32 -24.23 -15.60 -33.77
N THR A 33 -24.23 -14.31 -34.14
CA THR A 33 -23.01 -13.59 -34.53
C THR A 33 -22.06 -13.42 -33.34
N THR A 34 -22.60 -13.19 -32.14
CA THR A 34 -21.83 -13.12 -30.90
C THR A 34 -21.22 -14.47 -30.56
N LEU A 35 -21.98 -15.57 -30.70
CA LEU A 35 -21.49 -16.94 -30.49
C LEU A 35 -20.31 -17.29 -31.42
N ILE A 36 -20.41 -16.98 -32.71
CA ILE A 36 -19.31 -17.19 -33.67
C ILE A 36 -18.07 -16.38 -33.29
N ARG A 37 -18.24 -15.08 -33.03
CA ARG A 37 -17.11 -14.18 -32.70
C ARG A 37 -16.41 -14.63 -31.42
N ARG A 38 -17.18 -15.15 -30.48
CA ARG A 38 -16.73 -15.67 -29.19
C ARG A 38 -15.95 -16.96 -29.34
N HIS A 39 -16.51 -17.95 -30.05
CA HIS A 39 -15.85 -19.23 -30.30
C HIS A 39 -14.57 -19.09 -31.12
N LYS A 40 -14.57 -18.23 -32.16
CA LYS A 40 -13.38 -17.94 -32.98
C LYS A 40 -12.34 -17.04 -32.29
N GLY A 41 -12.48 -16.75 -30.99
CA GLY A 41 -11.55 -15.91 -30.24
C GLY A 41 -11.50 -14.43 -30.64
N LYS A 42 -12.39 -13.97 -31.54
CA LYS A 42 -12.45 -12.57 -32.00
C LYS A 42 -12.98 -11.60 -30.92
N CYS A 43 -13.69 -12.12 -29.91
CA CYS A 43 -14.23 -11.34 -28.79
C CYS A 43 -13.96 -12.01 -27.43
N ALA A 44 -13.16 -11.36 -26.59
CA ALA A 44 -12.90 -11.77 -25.20
C ALA A 44 -14.06 -11.45 -24.24
N SER A 45 -14.10 -12.09 -23.07
CA SER A 45 -15.24 -11.94 -22.12
C SER A 45 -15.29 -10.52 -21.64
N ARG A 46 -16.46 -10.08 -21.19
CA ARG A 46 -16.52 -8.84 -20.41
C ARG A 46 -15.58 -8.94 -19.20
N LYS A 47 -15.53 -10.11 -18.55
CA LYS A 47 -14.59 -10.43 -17.45
C LYS A 47 -13.12 -10.39 -17.90
N ALA A 48 -12.73 -11.18 -18.90
CA ALA A 48 -11.35 -11.21 -19.42
C ALA A 48 -10.89 -9.84 -19.95
N LYS A 49 -11.77 -9.08 -20.61
CA LYS A 49 -11.49 -7.71 -21.05
C LYS A 49 -11.29 -6.78 -19.85
N ALA A 50 -12.11 -6.90 -18.81
CA ALA A 50 -11.93 -6.12 -17.59
C ALA A 50 -10.60 -6.45 -16.91
N GLU A 51 -10.27 -7.73 -16.76
CA GLU A 51 -8.97 -8.21 -16.21
C GLU A 51 -7.79 -7.66 -17.01
N HIS A 52 -7.85 -7.69 -18.35
CA HIS A 52 -6.80 -7.15 -19.21
C HIS A 52 -6.63 -5.63 -19.08
N GLN A 53 -7.71 -4.90 -18.79
CA GLN A 53 -7.72 -3.45 -18.59
C GLN A 53 -7.31 -3.02 -17.17
N MET A 54 -7.15 -3.95 -16.23
CA MET A 54 -6.68 -3.61 -14.89
C MET A 54 -5.24 -3.12 -14.95
N VAL A 55 -4.96 -2.03 -14.22
CA VAL A 55 -3.60 -1.48 -14.07
C VAL A 55 -2.70 -2.47 -13.31
N LEU A 56 -3.28 -3.14 -12.32
CA LEU A 56 -2.63 -4.14 -11.49
C LEU A 56 -3.53 -5.37 -11.35
N HIS A 57 -2.95 -6.56 -11.41
CA HIS A 57 -3.69 -7.81 -11.25
C HIS A 57 -4.15 -7.98 -9.79
N PRO A 58 -5.34 -8.53 -9.51
CA PRO A 58 -5.86 -8.69 -8.14
C PRO A 58 -4.89 -9.38 -7.16
N ARG A 59 -4.16 -10.39 -7.65
CA ARG A 59 -3.10 -11.06 -6.87
C ARG A 59 -2.04 -10.09 -6.35
N ASN A 60 -1.55 -9.22 -7.22
CA ASN A 60 -0.50 -8.25 -6.88
C ASN A 60 -1.07 -7.13 -5.99
N GLU A 61 -2.35 -6.78 -6.14
CA GLU A 61 -3.00 -5.81 -5.23
C GLU A 61 -2.98 -6.28 -3.78
N VAL A 62 -3.22 -7.57 -3.53
CA VAL A 62 -3.16 -8.16 -2.18
C VAL A 62 -1.74 -8.06 -1.60
N GLU A 63 -0.71 -8.32 -2.39
CA GLU A 63 0.69 -8.18 -1.96
C GLU A 63 1.03 -6.73 -1.62
N VAL A 64 0.54 -5.76 -2.42
CA VAL A 64 0.70 -4.32 -2.12
C VAL A 64 0.04 -3.95 -0.80
N VAL A 65 -1.15 -4.49 -0.50
CA VAL A 65 -1.82 -4.28 0.80
C VAL A 65 -0.95 -4.82 1.94
N GLN A 66 -0.46 -6.07 1.84
CA GLN A 66 0.42 -6.66 2.85
C GLN A 66 1.70 -5.85 3.05
N TYR A 67 2.30 -5.36 1.96
CA TYR A 67 3.48 -4.51 2.04
C TYR A 67 3.20 -3.19 2.77
N ILE A 68 2.06 -2.54 2.52
CA ILE A 68 1.65 -1.33 3.25
C ILE A 68 1.44 -1.64 4.75
N LYS A 69 0.91 -2.81 5.10
CA LYS A 69 0.80 -3.24 6.51
C LYS A 69 2.19 -3.34 7.16
N SER A 70 3.16 -3.98 6.49
CA SER A 70 4.56 -4.06 6.98
C SER A 70 5.24 -2.69 7.10
N LEU A 71 4.93 -1.75 6.19
CA LEU A 71 5.43 -0.38 6.26
C LEU A 71 4.82 0.36 7.45
N THR A 72 3.57 0.04 7.79
CA THR A 72 2.90 0.60 8.96
C THR A 72 3.59 0.18 10.25
N GLU A 73 3.87 -1.11 10.39
CA GLU A 73 4.58 -1.66 11.55
C GLU A 73 5.97 -1.04 11.75
N ARG A 74 6.66 -0.74 10.64
CA ARG A 74 7.97 -0.06 10.63
C ARG A 74 7.90 1.45 10.77
N HIS A 75 6.72 2.03 10.98
CA HIS A 75 6.51 3.48 11.05
C HIS A 75 6.93 4.24 9.78
N LEU A 76 6.93 3.56 8.63
CA LEU A 76 7.33 4.09 7.31
C LEU A 76 6.12 4.25 6.37
N MET A 77 5.10 4.95 6.85
CA MET A 77 3.84 5.12 6.14
C MET A 77 4.05 5.79 4.77
N PRO A 78 3.65 5.14 3.65
CA PRO A 78 3.83 5.73 2.34
C PRO A 78 2.85 6.88 2.11
N THR A 79 3.29 7.90 1.37
CA THR A 79 2.37 8.82 0.70
C THR A 79 1.81 8.16 -0.56
N ARG A 80 0.75 8.76 -1.12
CA ARG A 80 0.21 8.36 -2.44
C ARG A 80 1.28 8.36 -3.53
N LYS A 81 2.16 9.36 -3.57
CA LYS A 81 3.27 9.46 -4.54
C LYS A 81 4.30 8.33 -4.35
N ILE A 82 4.64 8.01 -3.09
CA ILE A 82 5.56 6.91 -2.79
C ILE A 82 4.94 5.57 -3.19
N LEU A 83 3.65 5.37 -2.92
CA LEU A 83 2.93 4.16 -3.32
C LEU A 83 2.97 3.98 -4.85
N VAL A 84 2.64 5.02 -5.62
CA VAL A 84 2.72 4.99 -7.10
C VAL A 84 4.13 4.62 -7.55
N ARG A 85 5.17 5.21 -6.93
CA ARG A 85 6.57 4.90 -7.26
C ARG A 85 6.93 3.43 -6.97
N ILE A 86 6.46 2.87 -5.86
CA ILE A 86 6.71 1.47 -5.48
C ILE A 86 6.09 0.51 -6.50
N ILE A 87 4.83 0.74 -6.87
CA ILE A 87 4.08 -0.19 -7.74
C ILE A 87 4.33 0.05 -9.23
N LYS A 88 5.02 1.14 -9.62
CA LYS A 88 5.25 1.52 -11.02
C LYS A 88 5.88 0.40 -11.84
N SER A 89 6.79 -0.38 -11.24
CA SER A 89 7.46 -1.52 -11.90
C SER A 89 6.55 -2.74 -12.07
N LEU A 90 5.47 -2.85 -11.31
CA LEU A 90 4.53 -3.99 -11.34
C LEU A 90 3.34 -3.77 -12.28
N CYS A 91 3.14 -2.53 -12.73
CA CYS A 91 1.99 -2.12 -13.52
C CYS A 91 2.33 -2.03 -15.01
N LYS A 92 1.36 -2.35 -15.88
CA LYS A 92 1.48 -2.15 -17.33
C LYS A 92 1.52 -0.67 -17.73
N TRP A 93 0.90 0.18 -16.92
CA TRP A 93 0.73 1.61 -17.14
C TRP A 93 1.00 2.35 -15.83
N GLU A 94 1.47 3.59 -15.92
CA GLU A 94 1.70 4.40 -14.72
C GLU A 94 0.37 4.66 -13.98
N PRO A 95 0.24 4.25 -12.71
CA PRO A 95 -0.98 4.47 -11.96
C PRO A 95 -1.19 5.96 -11.71
N SER A 96 -2.39 6.43 -12.03
CA SER A 96 -2.81 7.80 -11.69
C SER A 96 -3.18 7.93 -10.23
N ASP A 97 -3.23 9.16 -9.72
CA ASP A 97 -3.75 9.42 -8.37
C ASP A 97 -5.19 8.91 -8.20
N ARG A 98 -6.02 8.99 -9.26
CA ARG A 98 -7.38 8.45 -9.25
C ARG A 98 -7.41 6.92 -9.09
N TRP A 99 -6.42 6.21 -9.63
CA TRP A 99 -6.28 4.78 -9.39
C TRP A 99 -6.00 4.50 -7.91
N VAL A 100 -5.12 5.29 -7.27
CA VAL A 100 -4.82 5.15 -5.83
C VAL A 100 -6.08 5.36 -4.99
N THR A 101 -6.91 6.35 -5.32
CA THR A 101 -8.22 6.54 -4.66
C THR A 101 -9.08 5.29 -4.79
N ARG A 102 -9.23 4.75 -6.01
CA ARG A 102 -10.03 3.54 -6.24
C ARG A 102 -9.45 2.31 -5.52
N PHE A 103 -8.13 2.18 -5.47
CA PHE A 103 -7.44 1.11 -4.74
C PHE A 103 -7.76 1.18 -3.25
N LEU A 104 -7.66 2.36 -2.64
CA LEU A 104 -8.01 2.55 -1.22
C LEU A 104 -9.49 2.25 -0.93
N HIS A 105 -10.40 2.58 -1.86
CA HIS A 105 -11.81 2.21 -1.74
C HIS A 105 -12.09 0.71 -1.92
N ARG A 106 -11.23 -0.05 -2.62
CA ARG A 106 -11.36 -1.51 -2.73
C ARG A 106 -11.00 -2.23 -1.42
N TYR A 107 -10.16 -1.62 -0.60
CA TYR A 107 -9.68 -2.20 0.66
C TYR A 107 -10.04 -1.32 1.87
N PRO A 108 -11.33 -1.02 2.10
CA PRO A 108 -11.74 -0.10 3.14
C PRO A 108 -11.52 -0.65 4.55
N ASP A 109 -11.42 -1.97 4.72
CA ASP A 109 -11.23 -2.63 6.02
C ASP A 109 -9.76 -2.80 6.40
N ASP A 110 -8.87 -2.85 5.41
CA ASP A 110 -7.43 -2.98 5.63
C ASP A 110 -6.72 -1.64 5.67
N LEU A 111 -7.12 -0.70 4.81
CA LEU A 111 -6.39 0.54 4.58
C LEU A 111 -7.18 1.79 5.00
N LEU A 112 -6.46 2.80 5.46
CA LEU A 112 -6.98 4.10 5.86
C LEU A 112 -6.05 5.20 5.37
N THR A 113 -6.61 6.32 4.94
CA THR A 113 -5.83 7.55 4.71
C THR A 113 -6.04 8.48 5.90
N ALA A 114 -4.96 8.88 6.55
CA ALA A 114 -5.02 9.78 7.70
C ALA A 114 -3.83 10.74 7.72
N TRP A 115 -3.95 11.81 8.50
CA TRP A 115 -2.82 12.68 8.79
C TRP A 115 -1.89 11.99 9.77
N SER A 116 -0.59 11.94 9.44
CA SER A 116 0.42 11.60 10.45
C SER A 116 0.52 12.73 11.47
N ALA A 117 0.75 12.39 12.74
CA ALA A 117 1.08 13.39 13.74
C ALA A 117 2.34 14.17 13.29
N PRO A 118 2.37 15.51 13.45
CA PRO A 118 3.63 16.23 13.37
C PRO A 118 4.55 15.72 14.49
N MET A 119 5.78 15.33 14.15
CA MET A 119 6.84 15.30 15.16
C MET A 119 7.29 16.75 15.43
N GLU A 120 7.63 17.05 16.68
CA GLU A 120 7.80 18.40 17.21
C GLU A 120 8.85 19.23 16.45
N LYS A 121 8.37 20.21 15.68
CA LYS A 121 9.16 21.08 14.79
C LYS A 121 10.29 21.82 15.52
N GLN A 122 10.09 22.17 16.78
CA GLN A 122 11.03 22.99 17.57
C GLN A 122 12.36 22.28 17.86
N ARG A 123 12.39 20.94 17.95
CA ARG A 123 13.65 20.20 18.20
C ARG A 123 14.46 19.96 16.92
N HIS A 124 13.80 19.88 15.76
CA HIS A 124 14.47 19.67 14.47
C HIS A 124 15.37 20.85 14.11
N ASP A 125 14.90 22.07 14.35
CA ASP A 125 15.65 23.29 14.03
C ASP A 125 16.82 23.52 15.02
N ALA A 126 16.79 22.87 16.20
CA ALA A 126 17.83 22.96 17.23
C ALA A 126 18.93 21.89 17.12
N ALA A 127 18.73 20.83 16.33
CA ALA A 127 19.66 19.71 16.22
C ALA A 127 20.65 19.92 15.07
N SER A 128 21.67 20.75 15.27
CA SER A 128 22.77 20.94 14.31
C SER A 128 23.94 19.99 14.62
N TYR A 129 24.67 19.57 13.58
CA TYR A 129 25.89 18.75 13.74
C TYR A 129 26.90 19.43 14.68
N ASP A 130 27.06 20.75 14.55
CA ASP A 130 27.98 21.53 15.38
C ASP A 130 27.54 21.59 16.84
N SER A 131 26.22 21.61 17.11
CA SER A 131 25.67 21.52 18.47
C SER A 131 25.96 20.15 19.10
N PHE A 132 25.81 19.05 18.35
CA PHE A 132 26.17 17.72 18.84
C PHE A 132 27.67 17.59 19.10
N ARG A 133 28.49 18.05 18.16
CA ARG A 133 29.95 18.02 18.29
C ARG A 133 30.40 18.80 19.52
N SER A 134 29.94 20.03 19.67
CA SER A 134 30.29 20.88 20.82
C SER A 134 29.86 20.27 22.16
N TYR A 135 28.69 19.64 22.20
CA TYR A 135 28.20 18.93 23.38
C TYR A 135 29.10 17.73 23.75
N PHE A 136 29.43 16.87 22.78
CA PHE A 136 30.29 15.71 23.03
C PHE A 136 31.72 16.10 23.36
N ASP A 137 32.27 17.13 22.71
CA ASP A 137 33.59 17.68 23.03
C ASP A 137 33.64 18.17 24.49
N LEU A 138 32.63 18.92 24.93
CA LEU A 138 32.49 19.39 26.31
C LEU A 138 32.28 18.24 27.30
N LEU A 139 31.47 17.24 26.94
CA LEU A 139 31.22 16.07 27.77
C LEU A 139 32.53 15.30 28.01
N HIS A 140 33.27 15.02 26.94
CA HIS A 140 34.55 14.32 27.03
C HIS A 140 35.59 15.12 27.83
N SER A 141 35.67 16.44 27.64
CA SER A 141 36.59 17.27 28.43
C SER A 141 36.25 17.25 29.92
N THR A 142 34.95 17.28 30.26
CA THR A 142 34.47 17.28 31.65
C THR A 142 34.72 15.94 32.33
N ILE A 143 34.46 14.82 31.64
CA ILE A 143 34.76 13.46 32.13
C ILE A 143 36.25 13.33 32.43
N LYS A 144 37.11 13.83 31.53
CA LYS A 144 38.56 13.80 31.71
C LYS A 144 39.03 14.70 32.86
N GLN A 145 38.50 15.92 32.96
CA GLN A 145 38.88 16.87 34.01
C GLN A 145 38.52 16.36 35.41
N HIS A 146 37.34 15.76 35.56
CA HIS A 146 36.85 15.30 36.85
C HIS A 146 37.15 13.83 37.13
N SER A 147 37.89 13.13 36.24
CA SER A 147 38.20 11.71 36.36
C SER A 147 36.96 10.87 36.66
N ILE A 148 35.85 11.18 35.98
CA ILE A 148 34.57 10.51 36.20
C ILE A 148 34.71 9.07 35.69
N GLN A 149 34.57 8.12 36.61
CA GLN A 149 34.59 6.70 36.26
C GLN A 149 33.34 6.34 35.45
N PRO A 150 33.43 5.41 34.47
CA PRO A 150 32.28 4.96 33.70
C PRO A 150 31.12 4.49 34.57
N GLU A 151 31.41 3.84 35.70
CA GLU A 151 30.38 3.37 36.66
C GLU A 151 29.57 4.50 37.31
N ASN A 152 30.09 5.72 37.32
CA ASN A 152 29.42 6.90 37.87
C ASN A 152 28.69 7.73 36.81
N THR A 153 28.54 7.18 35.60
CA THR A 153 27.78 7.81 34.52
C THR A 153 26.33 7.33 34.58
N TYR A 154 25.49 8.10 35.26
CA TYR A 154 24.07 7.81 35.35
C TYR A 154 23.32 8.52 34.23
N ASN A 155 22.54 7.76 33.46
CA ASN A 155 21.64 8.33 32.48
C ASN A 155 20.41 8.90 33.21
N MET A 156 20.25 10.22 33.14
CA MET A 156 19.03 10.90 33.57
C MET A 156 18.16 11.13 32.32
N ASP A 157 17.68 10.05 31.68
CA ASP A 157 16.73 10.20 30.57
C ASP A 157 15.29 10.00 31.03
N GLU A 158 14.43 10.87 30.53
CA GLU A 158 13.03 10.55 30.32
C GLU A 158 12.84 10.36 28.81
N LYS A 159 12.86 9.09 28.37
CA LYS A 159 12.44 8.55 27.07
C LYS A 159 13.32 8.83 25.84
N GLY A 160 13.96 7.75 25.37
CA GLY A 160 13.91 7.22 23.99
C GLY A 160 14.19 8.17 22.81
N PHE A 161 15.43 8.18 22.32
CA PHE A 161 15.84 8.84 21.08
C PHE A 161 15.20 8.21 19.82
N MET A 162 14.71 9.05 18.90
CA MET A 162 14.06 8.62 17.65
C MET A 162 14.88 9.07 16.43
N ILE A 163 15.34 8.10 15.62
CA ILE A 163 16.39 8.24 14.59
C ILE A 163 15.91 8.81 13.23
N ARG A 164 14.68 9.34 13.09
CA ARG A 164 14.27 10.00 11.82
C ARG A 164 13.08 10.94 11.94
N VAL A 165 13.19 12.11 11.30
CA VAL A 165 12.15 13.15 11.27
C VAL A 165 11.22 12.95 10.08
N MET A 166 9.90 12.97 10.32
CA MET A 166 8.88 12.97 9.25
C MET A 166 7.99 14.22 9.36
N SER A 167 7.84 14.97 8.26
CA SER A 167 6.90 16.10 8.19
C SER A 167 5.43 15.63 8.25
N LYS A 168 4.57 16.46 8.85
CA LYS A 168 3.10 16.25 8.88
C LYS A 168 2.59 16.08 7.46
N GLY A 169 1.89 14.98 7.19
CA GLY A 169 1.37 14.72 5.86
C GLY A 169 0.31 13.64 5.84
N VAL A 170 -0.47 13.62 4.78
CA VAL A 170 -1.45 12.55 4.53
C VAL A 170 -0.69 11.27 4.16
N ARG A 171 -0.89 10.21 4.95
CA ARG A 171 -0.28 8.90 4.75
C ARG A 171 -1.33 7.80 4.65
N ILE A 172 -0.94 6.68 4.07
CA ILE A 172 -1.76 5.49 3.94
C ILE A 172 -1.34 4.52 5.05
N PHE A 173 -2.31 4.09 5.86
CA PHE A 173 -2.13 3.24 7.03
C PHE A 173 -2.85 1.92 6.93
N ASN A 174 -2.33 0.91 7.62
CA ASN A 174 -3.14 -0.18 8.12
C ASN A 174 -4.19 0.37 9.10
N LYS A 175 -5.47 0.17 8.78
CA LYS A 175 -6.63 0.68 9.52
C LYS A 175 -6.71 0.13 10.95
N GLN A 176 -6.42 -1.15 11.14
CA GLN A 176 -6.43 -1.81 12.46
C GLN A 176 -5.33 -1.23 13.35
N LEU A 177 -4.09 -1.15 12.83
CA LEU A 177 -2.95 -0.59 13.54
C LEU A 177 -3.13 0.88 13.91
N PHE A 178 -3.75 1.67 13.02
CA PHE A 178 -4.06 3.08 13.31
C PHE A 178 -5.13 3.24 14.40
N ARG A 179 -6.14 2.36 14.43
CA ARG A 179 -7.22 2.37 15.44
C ARG A 179 -6.71 2.03 16.84
N LEU A 180 -5.72 1.15 16.95
CA LEU A 180 -5.04 0.80 18.20
C LEU A 180 -4.20 1.95 18.80
N GLN A 181 -4.36 3.18 18.30
CA GLN A 181 -3.71 4.42 18.74
C GLN A 181 -2.17 4.45 18.76
N LYS A 182 -1.49 3.37 18.36
CA LYS A 182 -0.01 3.27 18.28
C LYS A 182 0.65 4.36 17.41
N TYR A 183 -0.12 5.02 16.55
CA TYR A 183 0.38 6.02 15.59
C TYR A 183 -0.33 7.38 15.70
N LYS A 184 -1.22 7.55 16.70
CA LYS A 184 -1.96 8.81 16.95
C LYS A 184 -1.22 9.75 17.89
N LEU A 185 -0.34 9.22 18.74
CA LEU A 185 0.33 9.98 19.78
C LEU A 185 1.74 10.35 19.32
N ALA A 186 1.98 11.65 19.12
CA ALA A 186 3.24 12.19 19.61
C ALA A 186 3.20 11.91 21.13
N SER A 187 4.11 11.09 21.66
CA SER A 187 4.12 10.80 23.09
C SER A 187 4.36 12.12 23.85
N HIS A 188 3.28 12.67 24.41
CA HIS A 188 3.29 13.59 25.54
C HIS A 188 2.07 13.26 26.37
N ASP A 189 2.31 12.46 27.42
CA ASP A 189 1.49 12.53 28.63
C ASP A 189 2.33 13.34 29.61
N SER A 190 2.41 14.64 29.36
CA SER A 190 2.97 15.58 30.31
C SER A 190 1.94 15.76 31.42
N ASN A 191 2.19 15.08 32.54
CA ASN A 191 1.53 15.30 33.81
C ASN A 191 1.38 16.81 34.05
N ARG A 192 0.13 17.28 34.01
CA ARG A 192 -0.23 18.63 34.45
C ARG A 192 -0.09 18.65 35.98
N LYS A 193 0.96 19.31 36.47
CA LYS A 193 0.96 19.97 37.77
C LYS A 193 1.28 21.43 37.55
#